data_AF-A0A1R4LF74-F1
#
_entry.id   AF-A0A1R4LF74-F1
#
_cell.length_a   1.000
_cell.length_b   1.000
_cell.length_c   1.000
_cell.angle_alpha   90.00
_cell.angle_beta   90.00
_cell.angle_gamma   90.00
#
_symmetry.space_group_name_H-M   'P 1'
#
loop_
_entity.id
_entity.type
_entity.pdbx_description
1 polymer ?
#
loop_
_entity_poly.entity_id
_entity_poly.type
_entity_poly.pdbx_seq_one_letter_code
_entity_poly.pdbx_strand_id
1 'polypeptide(L)'
;MAEYRLEDVRKAAQQLNIEYRGRKVQRDAANLGYEICDVADCLCQLTERDFKKTHYRAIGPPDDEYICRYTKVVFDKERVDELYVKFSLIDNYLVVELASFHLPQF
;
A
#
# COMPACT_ATOMS: atom_id res chain seq x y z
N MET A 1 -1.52 -15.32 9.34
CA MET A 1 -1.75 -15.31 7.89
C MET A 1 -2.53 -14.05 7.57
N ALA A 2 -2.41 -13.53 6.36
CA ALA A 2 -3.18 -12.37 5.91
C ALA A 2 -4.67 -12.72 5.80
N GLU A 3 -5.55 -11.74 6.02
CA GLU A 3 -6.99 -11.88 5.80
C GLU A 3 -7.30 -11.97 4.31
N TYR A 4 -6.64 -11.13 3.51
CA TYR A 4 -6.91 -10.99 2.09
C TYR A 4 -5.92 -11.83 1.27
N ARG A 5 -6.44 -12.58 0.31
CA ARG A 5 -5.59 -13.32 -0.64
C ARG A 5 -4.88 -12.32 -1.55
N LEU A 6 -3.55 -12.43 -1.65
CA LEU A 6 -2.74 -11.55 -2.51
C LEU A 6 -3.16 -11.60 -3.99
N GLU A 7 -3.75 -12.70 -4.46
CA GLU A 7 -4.34 -12.78 -5.80
C GLU A 7 -5.47 -11.76 -6.01
N ASP A 8 -6.33 -11.57 -5.01
CA ASP A 8 -7.47 -10.66 -5.11
C ASP A 8 -7.04 -9.21 -4.89
N VAL A 9 -6.05 -8.99 -4.01
CA VAL A 9 -5.35 -7.70 -3.88
C VAL A 9 -4.72 -7.28 -5.21
N ARG A 10 -3.99 -8.19 -5.88
CA ARG A 10 -3.39 -7.93 -7.20
C ARG A 10 -4.43 -7.57 -8.25
N LYS A 11 -5.55 -8.30 -8.33
CA LYS A 11 -6.63 -8.00 -9.28
C LYS A 11 -7.20 -6.59 -9.06
N ALA A 12 -7.51 -6.23 -7.81
CA ALA A 12 -8.03 -4.91 -7.49
C ALA A 12 -7.00 -3.80 -7.81
N ALA A 13 -5.73 -4.02 -7.48
CA ALA A 13 -4.64 -3.08 -7.77
C ALA A 13 -4.42 -2.89 -9.28
N GLN A 14 -4.40 -3.97 -10.06
CA GLN A 14 -4.26 -3.92 -11.53
C GLN A 14 -5.42 -3.16 -12.21
N GLN A 15 -6.61 -3.18 -11.61
CA GLN A 15 -7.77 -2.42 -12.08
C GLN A 15 -7.79 -0.97 -11.58
N LEU A 16 -6.79 -0.56 -10.78
CA LEU A 16 -6.75 0.73 -10.08
C LEU A 16 -7.98 0.98 -9.20
N ASN A 17 -8.60 -0.09 -8.68
CA ASN A 17 -9.67 0.00 -7.69
C ASN A 17 -9.07 0.30 -6.31
N ILE A 18 -8.43 1.46 -6.19
CA ILE A 18 -7.70 1.90 -5.01
C ILE A 18 -8.28 3.23 -4.54
N GLU A 19 -8.62 3.29 -3.27
CA GLU A 19 -9.02 4.50 -2.57
C GLU A 19 -8.06 4.75 -1.41
N TYR A 20 -7.55 5.96 -1.27
CA TYR A 20 -6.77 6.31 -0.08
C TYR A 20 -7.68 6.48 1.12
N ARG A 21 -7.20 6.09 2.30
CA ARG A 21 -7.89 6.27 3.59
C ARG A 21 -7.92 7.74 4.02
N GLY A 22 -8.71 8.52 3.29
CA GLY A 22 -8.88 9.95 3.47
C GLY A 22 -7.83 10.81 2.76
N ARG A 23 -8.15 12.11 2.64
CA ARG A 23 -7.35 13.11 1.92
C ARG A 23 -5.94 13.31 2.49
N LYS A 24 -5.74 13.05 3.79
CA LYS A 24 -4.43 13.16 4.42
C LYS A 24 -3.46 12.13 3.85
N VAL A 25 -3.87 10.87 3.81
CA VAL A 25 -3.07 9.77 3.25
C VAL A 25 -2.74 10.02 1.78
N GLN A 26 -3.72 10.48 1.00
CA GLN A 26 -3.48 10.85 -0.40
C GLN A 26 -2.40 11.94 -0.52
N ARG A 27 -2.45 12.96 0.34
CA ARG A 27 -1.44 14.03 0.37
C ARG A 27 -0.08 13.50 0.79
N ASP A 28 -0.02 12.62 1.79
CA ASP A 28 1.22 12.03 2.27
C ASP A 28 1.89 11.16 1.19
N ALA A 29 1.11 10.36 0.47
CA ALA A 29 1.57 9.61 -0.71
C ALA A 29 2.11 10.54 -1.80
N ALA A 30 1.36 11.60 -2.15
CA ALA A 30 1.79 12.57 -3.14
C ALA A 30 3.06 13.33 -2.72
N ASN A 31 3.20 13.69 -1.44
CA ASN A 31 4.40 14.34 -0.90
C ASN A 31 5.64 13.42 -0.96
N LEU A 32 5.43 12.12 -0.82
CA LEU A 32 6.47 11.11 -1.03
C LEU A 32 6.79 10.87 -2.52
N GLY A 33 6.00 11.48 -3.41
CA GLY A 33 6.12 11.38 -4.85
C GLY A 33 5.47 10.12 -5.43
N TYR A 34 4.55 9.47 -4.71
CA TYR A 34 3.81 8.29 -5.18
C TYR A 34 2.53 8.67 -5.91
N GLU A 35 2.41 8.20 -7.16
CA GLU A 35 1.18 8.24 -7.93
C GLU A 35 0.36 6.97 -7.69
N ILE A 36 -0.93 6.98 -8.07
CA ILE A 36 -1.81 5.81 -7.88
C ILE A 36 -1.26 4.55 -8.56
N CYS A 37 -0.59 4.69 -9.71
CA CYS A 37 0.04 3.58 -10.42
C CYS A 37 1.22 3.01 -9.63
N ASP A 38 2.02 3.84 -8.96
CA ASP A 38 3.11 3.34 -8.12
C ASP A 38 2.56 2.53 -6.92
N VAL A 39 1.44 2.98 -6.36
CA VAL A 39 0.77 2.26 -5.26
C VAL A 39 0.21 0.93 -5.75
N ALA A 40 -0.41 0.91 -6.93
CA ALA A 40 -0.89 -0.32 -7.56
C ALA A 40 0.26 -1.30 -7.84
N ASP A 41 1.37 -0.81 -8.38
CA ASP A 41 2.56 -1.62 -8.66
C ASP A 41 3.18 -2.18 -7.37
N CYS A 42 3.25 -1.37 -6.32
CA CYS A 42 3.68 -1.79 -4.98
C CYS A 42 2.80 -2.92 -4.43
N LEU A 43 1.47 -2.75 -4.47
CA LEU A 43 0.50 -3.75 -4.01
C LEU A 43 0.59 -5.04 -4.83
N CYS A 44 0.88 -4.95 -6.13
CA CYS A 44 1.04 -6.12 -6.98
C CYS A 44 2.27 -6.97 -6.64
N GLN A 45 3.34 -6.31 -6.16
CA GLN A 45 4.62 -6.93 -5.81
C GLN A 45 4.64 -7.53 -4.40
N LEU A 46 3.61 -7.30 -3.58
CA LEU A 46 3.53 -7.86 -2.23
C LEU A 46 3.65 -9.38 -2.24
N THR A 47 4.39 -9.88 -1.25
CA THR A 47 4.56 -11.31 -0.97
C THR A 47 4.14 -11.63 0.45
N GLU A 48 3.97 -12.92 0.75
CA GLU A 48 3.65 -13.38 2.11
C GLU A 48 4.74 -13.04 3.13
N ARG A 49 5.99 -12.79 2.69
CA ARG A 49 7.10 -12.41 3.58
C ARG A 49 7.01 -10.96 4.06
N ASP A 50 6.31 -10.12 3.29
CA ASP A 50 6.11 -8.71 3.61
C ASP A 50 5.01 -8.53 4.66
N PHE A 51 4.14 -9.52 4.83
CA PHE A 51 3.04 -9.51 5.80
C PHE A 51 3.55 -9.38 7.24
N LYS A 52 2.93 -8.48 8.01
CA LYS A 52 3.22 -8.30 9.43
C LYS A 52 2.09 -8.77 10.31
N LYS A 53 0.88 -8.28 10.09
CA LYS A 53 -0.29 -8.61 10.92
C LYS A 53 -1.58 -8.14 10.29
N THR A 54 -2.67 -8.72 10.75
CA THR A 54 -4.04 -8.25 10.50
C THR A 54 -4.53 -7.46 11.73
N HIS A 55 -5.07 -6.27 11.53
CA HIS A 55 -5.66 -5.43 12.56
C HIS A 55 -7.17 -5.57 12.51
N TYR A 56 -7.72 -6.31 13.47
CA TYR A 56 -9.16 -6.40 13.65
C TYR A 56 -9.69 -5.15 14.37
N ARG A 57 -10.83 -4.66 13.92
CA ARG A 57 -11.54 -3.51 14.51
C ARG A 57 -12.86 -4.00 15.08
N ALA A 58 -13.43 -3.26 16.05
CA ALA A 58 -14.73 -3.61 16.63
C ALA A 58 -15.86 -3.56 15.58
N ILE A 59 -15.73 -2.70 14.56
CA ILE A 59 -16.70 -2.51 13.49
C ILE A 59 -15.92 -2.32 12.18
N GLY A 60 -16.39 -2.98 11.12
CA GLY A 60 -15.84 -2.86 9.76
C GLY A 60 -14.80 -3.92 9.41
N PRO A 61 -14.30 -3.90 8.16
CA PRO A 61 -13.31 -4.87 7.68
C PRO A 61 -11.96 -4.70 8.40
N PRO A 62 -11.21 -5.79 8.60
CA PRO A 62 -9.88 -5.72 9.18
C PRO A 62 -8.87 -5.10 8.19
N ASP A 63 -7.71 -4.71 8.70
CA ASP A 63 -6.61 -4.24 7.85
C ASP A 63 -5.47 -5.23 7.82
N ASP A 64 -4.99 -5.62 6.65
CA ASP A 64 -3.70 -6.28 6.55
C ASP A 64 -2.58 -5.24 6.46
N GLU A 65 -1.53 -5.46 7.25
CA GLU A 65 -0.32 -4.65 7.30
C GLU A 65 0.84 -5.41 6.66
N TYR A 66 1.54 -4.70 5.78
CA TYR A 66 2.74 -5.14 5.09
C TYR A 66 3.86 -4.11 5.24
N ILE A 67 5.09 -4.60 5.32
CA ILE A 67 6.30 -3.77 5.16
C ILE A 67 7.09 -4.38 4.02
N CYS A 68 7.24 -3.64 2.93
CA CYS A 68 7.88 -4.10 1.71
C CYS A 68 8.94 -3.10 1.23
N ARG A 69 9.85 -3.56 0.37
CA ARG A 69 10.79 -2.70 -0.35
C ARG A 69 10.24 -2.47 -1.75
N TYR A 70 10.06 -1.21 -2.10
CA TYR A 70 9.60 -0.80 -3.42
C TYR A 70 10.70 -0.02 -4.13
N THR A 71 11.04 -0.44 -5.34
CA THR A 71 12.00 0.25 -6.19
C THR A 71 11.26 1.14 -7.17
N LYS A 72 11.42 2.45 -7.02
CA LYS A 72 10.92 3.45 -7.96
C LYS A 72 12.05 3.97 -8.83
N VAL A 73 11.82 4.04 -10.15
CA VAL A 73 12.76 4.68 -11.08
C VAL A 73 12.35 6.15 -11.25
N VAL A 74 13.24 7.08 -10.90
CA VAL A 74 13.04 8.51 -11.03
C VAL A 74 14.24 9.11 -11.76
N PHE A 75 14.02 9.71 -12.93
CA PHE A 75 15.10 10.26 -13.79
C PHE A 75 16.25 9.26 -14.02
N ASP A 76 15.91 8.03 -14.43
CA ASP A 76 16.86 6.93 -14.67
C ASP A 76 17.70 6.51 -13.46
N LYS A 77 17.29 6.92 -12.25
CA LYS A 77 17.89 6.48 -10.99
C LYS A 77 16.89 5.64 -10.20
N GLU A 78 17.36 4.48 -9.74
CA GLU A 78 16.61 3.67 -8.81
C GLU A 78 16.65 4.30 -7.42
N ARG A 79 15.47 4.50 -6.85
CA ARG A 79 15.26 4.82 -5.45
C ARG A 79 14.53 3.64 -4.82
N VAL A 80 15.14 3.05 -3.79
CA VAL A 80 14.51 2.00 -3.00
C VAL A 80 13.95 2.62 -1.74
N ASP A 81 12.63 2.51 -1.56
CA ASP A 81 11.97 2.90 -0.32
C ASP A 81 11.47 1.65 0.42
N GLU A 82 11.58 1.68 1.75
CA GLU A 82 10.83 0.78 2.62
C GLU A 82 9.46 1.42 2.91
N LEU A 83 8.42 0.74 2.47
CA LEU A 83 7.04 1.20 2.53
C LEU A 83 6.26 0.42 3.56
N TYR A 84 5.56 1.18 4.41
CA TYR A 84 4.46 0.69 5.22
C TYR A 84 3.19 0.74 4.38
N VAL A 85 2.56 -0.41 4.18
CA VAL A 85 1.30 -0.51 3.46
C VAL A 85 0.28 -1.16 4.38
N LYS A 86 -0.86 -0.50 4.57
CA LYS A 86 -1.98 -1.03 5.33
C LYS A 86 -3.26 -0.86 4.53
N PHE A 87 -4.04 -1.92 4.37
CA PHE A 87 -5.26 -1.83 3.57
C PHE A 87 -6.34 -2.78 4.02
N SER A 88 -7.57 -2.47 3.62
CA SER A 88 -8.71 -3.38 3.63
C SER A 88 -9.25 -3.57 2.21
N LEU A 89 -9.73 -4.76 1.89
CA LEU A 89 -10.40 -5.06 0.62
C LEU A 89 -11.92 -5.10 0.84
N ILE A 90 -12.65 -4.19 0.20
CA ILE A 90 -14.10 -4.02 0.36
C ILE A 90 -14.71 -3.99 -1.03
N ASP A 91 -15.59 -4.94 -1.35
CA ASP A 91 -16.27 -4.99 -2.66
C ASP A 91 -15.31 -4.84 -3.87
N ASN A 92 -14.14 -5.47 -3.80
CA ASN A 92 -13.03 -5.37 -4.78
C ASN A 92 -12.32 -4.00 -4.87
N TYR A 93 -12.56 -3.09 -3.92
CA TYR A 93 -11.80 -1.86 -3.73
C TYR A 93 -10.82 -1.99 -2.57
N LEU A 94 -9.59 -1.53 -2.81
CA LEU A 94 -8.53 -1.44 -1.82
C LEU A 94 -8.58 -0.08 -1.15
N VAL A 95 -8.91 -0.04 0.14
CA VAL A 95 -8.83 1.17 0.95
C VAL A 95 -7.45 1.22 1.61
N VAL A 96 -6.54 2.00 1.03
CA VAL A 96 -5.10 1.96 1.31
C VAL A 96 -4.64 3.11 2.18
N GLU A 97 -3.75 2.78 3.11
CA GLU A 97 -2.90 3.68 3.87
C GLU A 97 -1.45 3.36 3.50
N LEU A 98 -0.76 4.35 2.92
CA LEU A 98 0.63 4.23 2.48
C LEU A 98 1.49 5.24 3.24
N ALA A 99 2.60 4.77 3.79
CA ALA A 99 3.63 5.63 4.34
C ALA A 99 5.02 5.09 3.96
N SER A 100 6.00 5.99 3.89
CA SER A 100 7.42 5.63 3.76
C SER A 100 8.12 5.89 5.07
N PHE A 101 8.98 4.96 5.49
CA PHE A 101 9.80 5.12 6.70
C PHE A 101 11.03 6.02 6.47
N HIS A 102 11.24 6.52 5.25
CA HIS A 102 12.46 7.25 4.85
C HIS A 102 12.39 8.78 4.98
N LEU A 103 11.42 9.36 5.70
CA LEU A 103 11.41 10.82 5.86
C LEU A 103 12.55 11.28 6.79
N PRO A 104 13.47 12.16 6.34
CA PRO A 104 14.22 13.00 7.26
C PRO A 104 13.20 13.88 7.98
N GLN A 105 13.26 13.90 9.31
CA GLN A 105 12.62 14.96 10.09
C GLN A 105 13.23 16.29 9.62
N PHE A 106 12.41 17.16 9.03
CA PHE A 106 12.69 18.59 8.97
C PHE A 106 11.78 19.29 9.97
#